data_AF-A0A9E3MAD1-F1
#
_entry.id   AF-A0A9E3MAD1-F1
#
_cell.length_a   1.000
_cell.length_b   1.000
_cell.length_c   1.000
_cell.angle_alpha   90.00
_cell.angle_beta   90.00
_cell.angle_gamma   90.00
#
_symmetry.space_group_name_H-M   'P 1'
#
loop_
_entity.id
_entity.type
_entity.pdbx_description
1 polymer ?
#
loop_
_entity_poly.entity_id
_entity_poly.type
_entity_poly.pdbx_seq_one_letter_code
_entity_poly.pdbx_strand_id
1 'polypeptide(L)'
;MKSRKRKIGLIVLFLLVFFIGYWLGVVTSSYAYYRHIFSKAVDRSATELAMQIRPVCHLRLGEVDAAIKALDGMIDNNIIAVAQTPLIPITDYRHRVLRAAKTYREIYPSKSGFAPKVDDALRDIPKLETFKCENSLARLVKLAKSQEDQ
;
A
#
# COMPACT_ATOMS: atom_id res chain seq x y z
N MET A 1 50.81 -44.39 15.92
CA MET A 1 49.33 -44.45 15.72
C MET A 1 48.49 -43.52 16.60
N LYS A 2 48.85 -43.20 17.87
CA LYS A 2 48.04 -42.33 18.76
C LYS A 2 47.79 -40.90 18.22
N SER A 3 48.75 -40.29 17.52
CA SER A 3 48.63 -38.92 16.97
C SER A 3 47.58 -38.79 15.84
N ARG A 4 47.45 -39.80 14.95
CA ARG A 4 46.44 -39.77 13.86
C ARG A 4 45.01 -39.86 14.36
N LYS A 5 44.73 -40.71 15.36
CA LYS A 5 43.38 -40.85 15.95
C LYS A 5 42.91 -39.55 16.62
N ARG A 6 43.82 -38.83 17.30
CA ARG A 6 43.52 -37.53 17.93
C ARG A 6 43.22 -36.43 16.91
N LYS A 7 43.93 -36.40 15.78
CA LYS A 7 43.66 -35.46 14.68
C LYS A 7 42.31 -35.72 14.01
N ILE A 8 41.96 -36.98 13.77
CA ILE A 8 40.66 -37.36 13.21
C ILE A 8 39.53 -36.96 14.17
N GLY A 9 39.67 -37.22 15.47
CA GLY A 9 38.68 -36.81 16.48
C GLY A 9 38.44 -35.30 16.51
N LEU A 10 39.50 -34.49 16.38
CA LEU A 10 39.36 -33.02 16.30
C LEU A 10 38.64 -32.56 15.02
N ILE A 11 38.93 -33.19 13.87
CA ILE A 11 38.24 -32.88 12.60
C ILE A 11 36.76 -33.23 12.69
N VAL A 12 36.42 -34.40 13.24
CA VAL A 12 35.02 -34.82 13.43
C VAL A 12 34.30 -33.85 14.37
N LEU A 13 34.92 -33.45 15.48
CA LEU A 13 34.35 -32.48 16.41
C LEU A 13 34.12 -31.13 15.74
N PHE A 14 35.09 -30.65 14.96
CA PHE A 14 34.97 -29.39 14.21
C PHE A 14 33.81 -29.44 13.21
N LEU A 15 33.70 -30.53 12.44
CA LEU A 15 32.58 -30.71 11.51
C LEU A 15 31.24 -30.74 12.25
N LEU A 16 31.16 -31.44 13.39
CA LEU A 16 29.94 -31.50 14.21
C LEU A 16 29.51 -30.10 14.68
N VAL A 17 30.44 -29.32 15.23
CA VAL A 17 30.17 -27.94 15.67
C VAL A 17 29.77 -27.07 14.49
N PHE A 18 30.43 -27.22 13.34
CA PHE A 18 30.08 -26.49 12.12
C PHE A 18 28.66 -26.82 11.64
N PHE A 19 28.30 -28.10 11.56
CA PHE A 19 26.94 -28.50 11.15
C PHE A 19 25.88 -28.03 12.13
N ILE A 20 26.12 -28.13 13.44
CA ILE A 20 25.20 -27.63 14.46
C ILE A 20 25.03 -26.11 14.34
N GLY A 21 26.13 -25.38 14.21
CA GLY A 21 26.11 -23.93 14.04
C GLY A 21 25.40 -23.49 12.76
N TYR A 22 25.63 -24.20 11.65
CA TYR A 22 24.95 -23.98 10.38
C TYR A 22 23.44 -24.19 10.52
N TRP A 23 23.00 -25.33 11.08
CA TRP A 23 21.58 -25.60 11.28
C TRP A 23 20.91 -24.59 12.19
N LEU A 24 21.56 -24.24 13.31
CA LEU A 24 21.04 -23.23 14.23
C LEU A 24 20.93 -21.86 13.55
N GLY A 25 21.93 -21.48 12.75
CA GLY A 25 21.91 -20.25 11.95
C GLY A 25 20.77 -20.22 10.94
N VAL A 26 20.55 -21.32 10.21
CA VAL A 26 19.45 -21.43 9.22
C VAL A 26 18.09 -21.35 9.92
N VAL A 27 17.89 -22.07 11.03
CA VAL A 27 16.61 -22.08 11.74
C VAL A 27 16.30 -20.71 12.34
N THR A 28 17.26 -20.08 13.01
CA THR A 28 17.07 -18.77 13.65
C THR A 28 16.84 -17.66 12.63
N SER A 29 17.61 -17.64 11.53
CA SER A 29 17.41 -16.66 10.45
C SER A 29 16.07 -16.87 9.73
N SER A 30 15.68 -18.11 9.47
CA SER A 30 14.37 -18.43 8.86
C SER A 30 13.22 -18.03 9.77
N TYR A 31 13.32 -18.29 11.07
CA TYR A 31 12.33 -17.85 12.05
C TYR A 31 12.23 -16.32 12.13
N ALA A 32 13.36 -15.62 12.18
CA ALA A 32 13.39 -14.16 12.19
C ALA A 32 12.79 -13.57 10.92
N TYR A 33 13.14 -14.11 9.75
CA TYR A 33 12.57 -13.72 8.47
C TYR A 33 11.05 -13.92 8.46
N TYR A 34 10.57 -15.09 8.88
CA TYR A 34 9.14 -15.38 8.93
C TYR A 34 8.40 -14.42 9.86
N ARG A 35 8.93 -14.22 11.08
CA ARG A 35 8.27 -13.41 12.12
C ARG A 35 8.28 -11.91 11.84
N HIS A 36 9.29 -11.39 11.14
CA HIS A 36 9.46 -9.95 10.98
C HIS A 36 9.15 -9.43 9.58
N ILE A 37 9.27 -10.28 8.55
CA ILE A 37 9.07 -9.88 7.15
C ILE A 37 7.82 -10.57 6.61
N PHE A 38 7.78 -11.91 6.65
CA PHE A 38 6.70 -12.65 6.00
C PHE A 38 5.35 -12.45 6.69
N SER A 39 5.29 -12.56 8.02
CA SER A 39 4.06 -12.34 8.79
C SER A 39 3.46 -10.95 8.52
N LYS A 40 4.29 -9.90 8.56
CA LYS A 40 3.85 -8.53 8.28
C LYS A 40 3.31 -8.38 6.85
N ALA A 41 3.93 -9.05 5.88
CA ALA A 41 3.46 -9.03 4.50
C ALA A 41 2.12 -9.75 4.35
N VAL A 42 1.93 -10.89 5.04
CA VAL A 42 0.66 -11.62 5.08
C VAL A 42 -0.43 -10.79 5.74
N ASP A 43 -0.16 -10.20 6.91
CA ASP A 43 -1.12 -9.36 7.64
C ASP A 43 -1.52 -8.13 6.81
N ARG A 44 -0.57 -7.50 6.11
CA ARG A 44 -0.85 -6.40 5.19
C ARG A 44 -1.75 -6.85 4.04
N SER A 45 -1.46 -8.00 3.44
CA SER A 45 -2.26 -8.55 2.33
C SER A 45 -3.67 -8.92 2.79
N ALA A 46 -3.81 -9.50 3.98
CA ALA A 46 -5.10 -9.82 4.58
C ALA A 46 -5.91 -8.54 4.88
N THR A 47 -5.26 -7.48 5.35
CA THR A 47 -5.89 -6.18 5.60
C THR A 47 -6.34 -5.52 4.28
N GLU A 48 -5.49 -5.52 3.25
CA GLU A 48 -5.82 -5.01 1.92
C GLU A 48 -7.00 -5.76 1.31
N LEU A 49 -7.03 -7.09 1.42
CA LEU A 49 -8.14 -7.91 0.97
C LEU A 49 -9.43 -7.60 1.73
N ALA A 50 -9.37 -7.51 3.06
CA ALA A 50 -10.53 -7.16 3.89
C ALA A 50 -11.10 -5.78 3.53
N MET A 51 -10.24 -4.80 3.26
CA MET A 51 -10.65 -3.46 2.82
C MET A 51 -11.33 -3.48 1.44
N GLN A 52 -10.91 -4.37 0.52
CA GLN A 52 -11.52 -4.49 -0.81
C GLN A 52 -12.85 -5.27 -0.80
N ILE A 53 -12.97 -6.30 0.04
CA ILE A 53 -14.18 -7.13 0.11
C ILE A 53 -15.39 -6.29 0.55
N ARG A 54 -15.22 -5.39 1.52
CA ARG A 54 -16.33 -4.63 2.10
C ARG A 54 -17.09 -3.77 1.07
N PRO A 55 -16.45 -2.91 0.24
CA PRO A 55 -17.15 -2.19 -0.83
C PRO A 55 -17.82 -3.13 -1.83
N VAL A 56 -17.20 -4.25 -2.17
CA VAL A 56 -17.79 -5.23 -3.09
C VAL A 56 -19.06 -5.84 -2.50
N CYS A 57 -19.08 -6.18 -1.20
CA CYS A 57 -20.29 -6.63 -0.51
C CYS A 57 -21.40 -5.58 -0.56
N HIS A 58 -21.10 -4.31 -0.24
CA HIS A 58 -22.07 -3.22 -0.32
C HIS A 58 -22.65 -3.09 -1.74
N LEU A 59 -21.81 -3.15 -2.78
CA LEU A 59 -22.29 -3.13 -4.18
C LEU A 59 -23.19 -4.32 -4.53
N ARG A 60 -22.87 -5.53 -4.05
CA ARG A 60 -23.70 -6.73 -4.28
C ARG A 60 -25.06 -6.67 -3.58
N LEU A 61 -25.16 -5.92 -2.49
CA LEU A 61 -26.40 -5.67 -1.76
C LEU A 61 -27.19 -4.47 -2.31
N GLY A 62 -26.68 -3.77 -3.33
CA GLY A 62 -27.29 -2.56 -3.88
C GLY A 62 -27.05 -1.31 -3.03
N GLU A 63 -26.19 -1.37 -2.01
CA GLU A 63 -25.87 -0.28 -1.09
C GLU A 63 -24.77 0.63 -1.67
N VAL A 64 -25.06 1.28 -2.81
CA VAL A 64 -24.08 2.05 -3.59
C VAL A 64 -23.44 3.17 -2.77
N ASP A 65 -24.22 3.94 -2.01
CA ASP A 65 -23.72 5.05 -1.20
C ASP A 65 -22.76 4.57 -0.10
N ALA A 66 -23.05 3.41 0.52
CA ALA A 66 -22.17 2.81 1.51
C ALA A 66 -20.85 2.33 0.88
N ALA A 67 -20.92 1.76 -0.33
CA ALA A 67 -19.74 1.37 -1.10
C ALA A 67 -18.87 2.57 -1.45
N ILE A 68 -19.48 3.65 -1.96
CA ILE A 68 -18.78 4.91 -2.29
C ILE A 68 -18.11 5.47 -1.04
N LYS A 69 -18.84 5.59 0.08
CA LYS A 69 -18.28 6.10 1.34
C LYS A 69 -17.09 5.27 1.84
N ALA A 70 -17.14 3.95 1.70
CA ALA A 70 -16.04 3.07 2.08
C ALA A 70 -14.82 3.28 1.17
N LEU A 71 -15.03 3.35 -0.16
CA LEU A 71 -13.97 3.62 -1.13
C LEU A 71 -13.36 5.01 -0.95
N ASP A 72 -14.17 6.02 -0.64
CA ASP A 72 -13.72 7.37 -0.33
C ASP A 72 -12.77 7.40 0.86
N GLY A 73 -13.10 6.68 1.93
CA GLY A 73 -12.21 6.54 3.09
C GLY A 73 -10.89 5.86 2.73
N MET A 74 -10.92 4.86 1.85
CA MET A 74 -9.69 4.22 1.35
C MET A 74 -8.85 5.17 0.49
N ILE A 75 -9.50 5.96 -0.37
CA ILE A 75 -8.85 6.98 -1.19
C ILE A 75 -8.16 8.02 -0.30
N ASP A 76 -8.83 8.50 0.74
CA ASP A 76 -8.25 9.48 1.69
C ASP A 76 -6.99 8.96 2.36
N ASN A 77 -7.03 7.72 2.88
CA ASN A 77 -5.85 7.09 3.49
C ASN A 77 -4.70 6.95 2.48
N ASN A 78 -5.01 6.56 1.24
CA ASN A 78 -4.01 6.42 0.19
C ASN A 78 -3.42 7.76 -0.24
N ILE A 79 -4.23 8.83 -0.31
CA ILE A 79 -3.74 10.18 -0.60
C ILE A 79 -2.73 10.60 0.48
N ILE A 80 -3.08 10.45 1.76
CA ILE A 80 -2.21 10.80 2.89
C ILE A 80 -0.91 10.00 2.81
N ALA A 81 -1.00 8.68 2.61
CA ALA A 81 0.19 7.82 2.52
C ALA A 81 1.10 8.19 1.34
N VAL A 82 0.53 8.48 0.17
CA VAL A 82 1.32 8.88 -1.01
C VAL A 82 1.95 10.26 -0.80
N ALA A 83 1.20 11.23 -0.26
CA ALA A 83 1.67 12.59 -0.04
C ALA A 83 2.77 12.70 1.02
N GLN A 84 2.89 11.73 1.94
CA GLN A 84 4.00 11.64 2.89
C GLN A 84 5.35 11.30 2.25
N THR A 85 5.39 10.96 0.95
CA THR A 85 6.65 10.74 0.25
C THR A 85 7.41 12.06 0.09
N PRO A 86 8.67 12.17 0.56
CA PRO A 86 9.47 13.37 0.34
C PRO A 86 9.76 13.59 -1.15
N LEU A 87 9.57 14.83 -1.61
CA LEU A 87 9.95 15.34 -2.94
C LEU A 87 9.44 14.47 -4.11
N ILE A 88 8.12 14.48 -4.36
CA ILE A 88 7.53 13.78 -5.51
C ILE A 88 7.75 14.62 -6.78
N PRO A 89 8.56 14.16 -7.77
CA PRO A 89 8.75 14.90 -9.02
C PRO A 89 7.45 15.04 -9.80
N ILE A 90 7.28 16.15 -10.54
CA ILE A 90 6.05 16.41 -11.34
C ILE A 90 5.81 15.32 -12.40
N THR A 91 6.88 14.71 -12.91
CA THR A 91 6.82 13.63 -13.91
C THR A 91 6.48 12.26 -13.31
N ASP A 92 6.49 12.13 -11.99
CA ASP A 92 6.27 10.87 -11.28
C ASP A 92 4.81 10.41 -11.39
N TYR A 93 4.62 9.09 -11.47
CA TYR A 93 3.28 8.49 -11.48
C TYR A 93 2.45 8.89 -10.25
N ARG A 94 3.07 8.95 -9.07
CA ARG A 94 2.42 9.35 -7.82
C ARG A 94 1.90 10.77 -7.89
N HIS A 95 2.67 11.70 -8.47
CA HIS A 95 2.21 13.07 -8.67
C HIS A 95 0.97 13.10 -9.56
N ARG A 96 0.95 12.35 -10.68
CA ARG A 96 -0.23 12.24 -11.55
C ARG A 96 -1.46 11.66 -10.82
N VAL A 97 -1.26 10.66 -9.97
CA VAL A 97 -2.34 10.09 -9.14
C VAL A 97 -2.87 11.13 -8.15
N LEU A 98 -2.01 11.90 -7.48
CA LEU A 98 -2.43 12.97 -6.58
C LEU A 98 -3.19 14.09 -7.33
N ARG A 99 -2.80 14.43 -8.57
CA ARG A 99 -3.56 15.39 -9.40
C ARG A 99 -4.95 14.85 -9.74
N ALA A 100 -5.06 13.56 -10.07
CA ALA A 100 -6.35 12.92 -10.31
C ALA A 100 -7.22 12.91 -9.03
N ALA A 101 -6.62 12.62 -7.88
CA ALA A 101 -7.28 12.66 -6.59
C ALA A 101 -7.76 14.07 -6.22
N LYS A 102 -6.93 15.10 -6.43
CA LYS A 102 -7.32 16.52 -6.28
C LYS A 102 -8.55 16.84 -7.12
N THR A 103 -8.50 16.48 -8.41
CA THR A 103 -9.60 16.74 -9.35
C THR A 103 -10.89 16.06 -8.91
N TYR A 104 -10.80 14.82 -8.46
CA TYR A 104 -11.95 14.09 -7.91
C TYR A 104 -12.51 14.76 -6.64
N ARG A 105 -11.64 15.17 -5.71
CA ARG A 105 -12.01 15.79 -4.43
C ARG A 105 -12.62 17.19 -4.58
N GLU A 106 -12.28 17.92 -5.64
CA GLU A 106 -12.96 19.18 -5.96
C GLU A 106 -14.44 18.98 -6.34
N ILE A 107 -14.76 17.86 -6.99
CA ILE A 107 -16.15 17.53 -7.37
C ILE A 107 -16.90 16.87 -6.22
N TYR A 108 -16.24 15.95 -5.51
CA TYR A 108 -16.79 15.21 -4.38
C TYR A 108 -15.92 15.39 -3.14
N PRO A 109 -16.13 16.49 -2.39
CA PRO A 109 -15.39 16.76 -1.16
C PRO A 109 -15.58 15.63 -0.15
N SER A 110 -14.48 15.22 0.50
CA SER A 110 -14.57 14.18 1.52
C SER A 110 -15.33 14.67 2.74
N LYS A 111 -16.20 13.82 3.28
CA LYS A 111 -16.87 14.02 4.57
C LYS A 111 -16.24 13.17 5.68
N SER A 112 -15.07 12.57 5.43
CA SER A 112 -14.38 11.73 6.41
C SER A 112 -13.72 12.59 7.49
N GLY A 113 -13.42 11.98 8.64
CA GLY A 113 -12.59 12.63 9.67
C GLY A 113 -11.15 12.93 9.20
N PHE A 114 -10.74 12.42 8.04
CA PHE A 114 -9.45 12.68 7.43
C PHE A 114 -9.47 13.83 6.41
N ALA A 115 -10.64 14.40 6.08
CA ALA A 115 -10.75 15.46 5.09
C ALA A 115 -9.75 16.61 5.30
N PRO A 116 -9.55 17.16 6.51
CA PRO A 116 -8.57 18.23 6.72
C PRO A 116 -7.13 17.83 6.38
N LYS A 117 -6.74 16.57 6.63
CA LYS A 117 -5.41 16.06 6.30
C LYS A 117 -5.24 15.83 4.81
N VAL A 118 -6.30 15.40 4.13
CA VAL A 118 -6.32 15.23 2.68
C VAL A 118 -6.23 16.59 1.99
N ASP A 119 -6.97 17.58 2.47
CA ASP A 119 -6.95 18.94 1.93
C ASP A 119 -5.58 19.59 2.10
N ASP A 120 -4.93 19.39 3.25
CA ASP A 120 -3.54 19.83 3.49
C ASP A 120 -2.56 19.09 2.55
N ALA A 121 -2.66 17.76 2.45
CA ALA A 121 -1.81 16.94 1.58
C ALA A 121 -1.94 17.28 0.09
N LEU A 122 -3.12 17.76 -0.34
CA LEU A 122 -3.41 18.12 -1.72
C LEU A 122 -3.39 19.64 -1.97
N ARG A 123 -2.95 20.45 -1.00
CA ARG A 123 -3.00 21.92 -1.12
C ARG A 123 -2.23 22.42 -2.33
N ASP A 124 -1.00 21.93 -2.50
CA ASP A 124 -0.07 22.39 -3.53
C ASP A 124 -0.11 21.53 -4.81
N ILE A 125 -0.99 20.52 -4.85
CA ILE A 125 -1.13 19.64 -6.00
C ILE A 125 -2.13 20.27 -6.99
N PRO A 126 -1.71 20.58 -8.24
CA PRO A 126 -2.61 21.17 -9.21
C PRO A 126 -3.61 20.12 -9.74
N LYS A 127 -4.87 20.51 -9.90
CA LYS A 127 -5.88 19.65 -10.55
C LYS A 127 -5.55 19.36 -12.01
N LEU A 128 -6.25 18.39 -12.59
CA LEU A 128 -6.20 18.09 -14.01
C LEU A 128 -7.12 19.05 -14.76
N GLU A 129 -6.53 19.98 -15.52
CA GLU A 129 -7.28 20.91 -16.38
C GLU A 129 -7.77 20.24 -17.67
N THR A 130 -6.97 19.32 -18.21
CA THR A 130 -7.26 18.62 -19.47
C THR A 130 -7.02 17.13 -19.33
N PHE A 131 -7.81 16.36 -20.08
CA PHE A 131 -7.70 14.91 -20.14
C PHE A 131 -7.25 14.51 -21.54
N LYS A 132 -6.14 13.77 -21.63
CA LYS A 132 -5.66 13.24 -22.92
C LYS A 132 -6.61 12.18 -23.50
N CYS A 133 -7.30 11.42 -22.63
CA CYS A 133 -8.24 10.37 -23.01
C CYS A 133 -9.51 10.47 -22.15
N GLU A 134 -10.65 10.07 -22.71
CA GLU A 134 -11.94 10.04 -22.00
C GLU A 134 -12.03 8.83 -21.06
N ASN A 135 -11.49 8.99 -19.85
CA ASN A 135 -11.59 8.01 -18.78
C ASN A 135 -12.77 8.32 -17.84
N SER A 136 -13.00 7.47 -16.82
CA SER A 136 -14.10 7.66 -15.86
C SER A 136 -14.03 9.00 -15.11
N LEU A 137 -12.84 9.47 -14.75
CA LEU A 137 -12.68 10.78 -14.10
C LEU A 137 -13.00 11.93 -15.07
N ALA A 138 -12.58 11.85 -16.33
CA ALA A 138 -12.90 12.83 -17.35
C ALA A 138 -14.42 12.94 -17.56
N ARG A 139 -15.13 11.81 -17.59
CA ARG A 139 -16.60 11.77 -17.70
C ARG A 139 -17.27 12.37 -16.46
N LEU A 140 -16.77 12.09 -15.26
CA LEU A 140 -17.27 12.70 -14.03
C LEU A 140 -17.08 14.22 -14.03
N VAL A 141 -15.91 14.73 -14.46
CA VAL A 141 -15.66 16.17 -14.60
C VAL A 141 -16.61 16.82 -15.59
N LYS A 142 -16.85 16.19 -16.74
CA LYS A 142 -17.83 16.68 -17.73
C LYS A 142 -19.24 16.73 -17.15
N LEU A 143 -19.64 15.67 -16.43
CA LEU A 143 -20.96 15.60 -15.79
C LEU A 143 -21.13 16.70 -14.74
N ALA A 144 -20.14 16.90 -13.87
CA ALA A 144 -20.17 17.95 -12.85
C ALA A 144 -20.31 19.35 -13.46
N LYS A 145 -19.53 19.67 -14.49
CA LYS A 145 -19.64 20.96 -15.20
C LYS A 145 -21.03 21.17 -15.81
N SER A 146 -21.60 20.14 -16.43
CA SER A 146 -22.94 20.25 -17.02
C SER A 146 -24.06 20.47 -16.00
N GLN A 147 -23.81 20.17 -14.72
CA GLN A 147 -24.75 20.42 -13.63
C GLN A 147 -24.59 21.83 -13.03
N GLU A 148 -23.41 22.45 -13.15
CA GLU A 148 -23.18 23.84 -12.71
C GLU A 148 -23.75 24.87 -13.71
N ASP A 149 -23.85 24.49 -14.99
CA ASP A 149 -24.41 25.34 -16.05
C ASP A 149 -25.96 25.33 -16.10
N GLN A 150 -26.63 24.61 -15.20
CA GLN A 150 -28.09 24.50 -15.07
C GLN A 150 -28.61 25.27 -13.85
#